data_AF-A0A9X2K1K9-F1
#
_entry.id   AF-A0A9X2K1K9-F1
#
_cell.length_a   1.000
_cell.length_b   1.000
_cell.length_c   1.000
_cell.angle_alpha   90.00
_cell.angle_beta   90.00
_cell.angle_gamma   90.00
#
_symmetry.space_group_name_H-M   'P 1'
#
loop_
_entity.id
_entity.type
_entity.pdbx_description
1 polymer ?
#
loop_
_entity_poly.entity_id
_entity_poly.type
_entity_poly.pdbx_seq_one_letter_code
_entity_poly.pdbx_strand_id
1 'polypeptide(L)'
;MNDHRSFFTTHDLKRLAPHPLVVSSPFGDLLPAMTIGRRQLASAPDRCWELPRGRIGAWSLPEAVVEVLVSPVTPRWTPHPVTASWGIVWRVTAQAEVSGLRMSVGYDTLPAGVTIWPAAGYGLCGLDVDDRDIELTFGGWNENLLYHEATMGRLLPRRWAELLERDPDIPFVTYSSGHRHVIWELPGLLKGERCDVHAAVSWAPQPTNGAPSHHVDSVYAGDIIEQAML
;
A
#
# COMPACT_ATOMS: atom_id res chain seq x y z
N MET A 1 2.26 -25.62 -13.73
CA MET A 1 3.13 -24.91 -14.67
C MET A 1 2.78 -23.43 -14.54
N ASN A 2 3.81 -22.63 -14.25
CA ASN A 2 3.73 -21.39 -13.48
C ASN A 2 2.94 -20.27 -14.15
N ASP A 3 2.04 -19.66 -13.40
CA ASP A 3 1.48 -18.36 -13.76
C ASP A 3 1.91 -17.33 -12.71
N HIS A 4 3.22 -17.06 -12.68
CA HIS A 4 3.80 -15.90 -12.00
C HIS A 4 3.45 -14.64 -12.80
N ARG A 5 2.16 -14.37 -13.04
CA ARG A 5 1.75 -13.20 -13.81
C ARG A 5 2.07 -11.96 -13.00
N SER A 6 2.92 -11.14 -13.58
CA SER A 6 3.06 -9.73 -13.27
C SER A 6 1.69 -9.07 -13.18
N PHE A 7 1.57 -7.89 -12.56
CA PHE A 7 0.32 -7.11 -12.57
C PHE A 7 -0.32 -7.06 -13.97
N PHE A 8 0.50 -6.79 -14.98
CA PHE A 8 0.10 -6.76 -16.39
C PHE A 8 1.17 -7.40 -17.27
N THR A 9 0.80 -7.77 -18.49
CA THR A 9 1.78 -8.19 -19.50
C THR A 9 2.63 -6.99 -19.88
N THR A 10 3.89 -6.98 -19.47
CA THR A 10 4.79 -5.81 -19.60
C THR A 10 5.35 -5.56 -21.00
N HIS A 11 5.12 -6.48 -21.94
CA HIS A 11 5.61 -6.37 -23.33
C HIS A 11 4.94 -5.23 -24.10
N ASP A 12 3.72 -4.86 -23.73
CA ASP A 12 2.95 -3.80 -24.37
C ASP A 12 3.03 -2.46 -23.63
N LEU A 13 3.72 -2.42 -22.48
CA LEU A 13 3.86 -1.21 -21.66
C LEU A 13 5.12 -0.43 -22.02
N LYS A 14 4.99 0.90 -22.05
CA LYS A 14 6.13 1.79 -22.27
C LYS A 14 7.10 1.70 -21.09
N ARG A 15 8.33 1.27 -21.36
CA ARG A 15 9.40 1.19 -20.36
C ARG A 15 9.91 2.59 -20.02
N LEU A 16 10.09 2.84 -18.73
CA LEU A 16 10.65 4.07 -18.18
C LEU A 16 12.08 3.82 -17.67
N ALA A 17 12.86 4.89 -17.56
CA ALA A 17 14.08 4.85 -16.77
C ALA A 17 13.73 4.56 -15.30
N PRO A 18 14.50 3.73 -14.58
CA PRO A 18 14.34 3.52 -13.14
C PRO A 18 14.28 4.83 -12.35
N HIS A 19 13.20 5.03 -11.60
CA HIS A 19 13.05 6.13 -10.65
C HIS A 19 12.16 5.69 -9.48
N PRO A 20 12.28 6.31 -8.30
CA PRO A 20 11.39 6.02 -7.19
C PRO A 20 9.92 6.17 -7.58
N LEU A 21 9.08 5.23 -7.13
CA LEU A 21 7.64 5.39 -7.20
C LEU A 21 7.22 6.29 -6.04
N VAL A 22 6.46 7.35 -6.32
CA VAL A 22 6.00 8.30 -5.32
C VAL A 22 4.54 8.65 -5.54
N VAL A 23 3.82 8.89 -4.46
CA VAL A 23 2.54 9.61 -4.49
C VAL A 23 2.81 11.03 -4.02
N SER A 24 2.81 11.98 -4.95
CA SER A 24 2.95 13.40 -4.61
C SER A 24 1.66 13.93 -4.02
N SER A 25 1.68 14.28 -2.73
CA SER A 25 0.54 14.81 -1.99
C SER A 25 0.75 16.29 -1.63
N PRO A 26 -0.29 16.97 -1.11
CA PRO A 26 -0.15 18.34 -0.61
C PRO A 26 0.88 18.50 0.51
N PHE A 27 1.20 17.45 1.27
CA PHE A 27 2.14 17.49 2.39
C PHE A 27 3.53 16.93 2.05
N GLY A 28 3.78 16.60 0.78
CA GLY A 28 5.04 16.04 0.29
C GLY A 28 4.86 14.70 -0.40
N ASP A 29 5.97 14.05 -0.74
CA ASP A 29 5.94 12.75 -1.38
C ASP A 29 5.76 11.63 -0.33
N LEU A 30 4.78 10.75 -0.56
CA LEU A 30 4.70 9.47 0.13
C LEU A 30 5.44 8.41 -0.67
N LEU A 31 6.37 7.73 0.00
CA LEU A 31 7.16 6.66 -0.62
C LEU A 31 6.67 5.29 -0.16
N PRO A 32 6.29 4.40 -1.09
CA PRO A 32 6.15 2.99 -0.78
C PRO A 32 7.54 2.39 -0.52
N ALA A 33 7.70 1.77 0.65
CA ALA A 33 8.91 1.08 1.03
C ALA A 33 8.62 -0.38 1.35
N MET A 34 9.63 -1.22 1.17
CA MET A 34 9.53 -2.65 1.46
C MET A 34 10.86 -3.22 1.95
N THR A 35 10.77 -4.16 2.89
CA THR A 35 11.87 -5.01 3.34
C THR A 35 11.46 -6.47 3.22
N ILE A 36 12.36 -7.30 2.68
CA ILE A 36 12.23 -8.76 2.63
C ILE A 36 13.28 -9.37 3.55
N GLY A 37 12.83 -10.08 4.59
CA GLY A 37 13.70 -10.54 5.67
C GLY A 37 14.47 -9.37 6.29
N ARG A 38 15.78 -9.28 6.03
CA ARG A 38 16.64 -8.17 6.50
C ARG A 38 17.07 -7.19 5.40
N ARG A 39 16.61 -7.40 4.16
CA ARG A 39 17.00 -6.61 3.00
C ARG A 39 15.94 -5.55 2.72
N GLN A 40 16.27 -4.28 2.94
CA GLN A 40 15.49 -3.17 2.44
C GLN A 40 15.66 -3.08 0.91
N LEU A 41 14.56 -2.91 0.19
CA LEU A 41 14.64 -2.70 -1.26
C LEU A 41 15.19 -1.29 -1.56
N ALA A 42 15.91 -1.17 -2.67
CA ALA A 42 16.31 0.13 -3.18
C ALA A 42 15.07 0.96 -3.54
N SER A 43 15.13 2.28 -3.32
CA SER A 43 14.00 3.18 -3.61
C SER A 43 13.60 3.18 -5.09
N ALA A 44 14.58 3.08 -5.99
CA ALA A 44 14.34 2.90 -7.42
C ALA A 44 14.26 1.39 -7.77
N PRO A 45 13.29 0.98 -8.60
CA PRO A 45 13.15 -0.40 -9.08
C PRO A 45 14.18 -0.75 -10.16
N ASP A 46 14.45 -2.03 -10.38
CA ASP A 46 15.30 -2.49 -11.50
C ASP A 46 14.67 -2.16 -12.85
N ARG A 47 13.33 -2.19 -12.90
CA ARG A 47 12.52 -1.93 -14.09
C ARG A 47 11.31 -1.10 -13.71
N CYS A 48 10.97 -0.12 -14.55
CA CYS A 48 9.79 0.71 -14.39
C CYS A 48 9.01 0.76 -15.70
N TRP A 49 7.69 0.80 -15.61
CA TRP A 49 6.78 0.92 -16.75
C TRP A 49 5.71 1.97 -16.46
N GLU A 50 5.32 2.66 -17.52
CA GLU A 50 4.17 3.56 -17.54
C GLU A 50 2.89 2.75 -17.83
N LEU A 51 1.82 3.06 -17.11
CA LEU A 51 0.48 2.57 -17.36
C LEU A 51 -0.39 3.70 -17.92
N PRO A 52 -1.55 3.40 -18.54
CA PRO A 52 -2.53 4.43 -18.90
C PRO A 52 -2.83 5.36 -17.71
N ARG A 53 -2.97 4.76 -16.52
CA ARG A 53 -3.10 5.47 -15.26
C ARG A 53 -2.08 4.91 -14.27
N GLY A 54 -0.99 5.64 -14.08
CA GLY A 54 0.02 5.33 -13.08
C GLY A 54 1.25 4.61 -13.62
N ARG A 55 1.93 3.87 -12.74
CA ARG A 55 3.25 3.29 -12.99
C ARG A 55 3.44 2.00 -12.21
N ILE A 56 4.29 1.12 -12.73
CA ILE A 56 4.77 -0.06 -12.02
C ILE A 56 6.28 -0.03 -11.92
N GLY A 57 6.81 -0.29 -10.74
CA GLY A 57 8.21 -0.64 -10.51
C GLY A 57 8.35 -2.11 -10.14
N ALA A 58 9.40 -2.77 -10.61
CA ALA A 58 9.71 -4.15 -10.24
C ALA A 58 11.17 -4.32 -9.78
N TRP A 59 11.33 -5.13 -8.74
CA TRP A 59 12.60 -5.60 -8.21
C TRP A 59 12.70 -7.12 -8.39
N SER A 60 13.87 -7.59 -8.84
CA SER A 60 14.17 -9.01 -9.01
C SER A 60 15.17 -9.44 -7.95
N LEU A 61 14.74 -10.28 -7.02
CA LEU A 61 15.59 -10.85 -5.98
C LEU A 61 15.76 -12.36 -6.23
N PRO A 62 16.82 -12.99 -5.68
CA PRO A 62 16.97 -14.45 -5.76
C PRO A 62 15.76 -15.23 -5.23
N GLU A 63 15.12 -14.72 -4.17
CA GLU A 63 14.01 -15.36 -3.47
C GLU A 63 12.62 -14.92 -3.95
N ALA A 64 12.49 -13.77 -4.62
CA ALA A 64 11.19 -13.19 -4.96
C ALA A 64 11.24 -12.19 -6.11
N VAL A 65 10.11 -12.01 -6.77
CA VAL A 65 9.82 -10.83 -7.59
C VAL A 65 8.89 -9.93 -6.80
N VAL A 66 9.26 -8.66 -6.69
CA VAL A 66 8.42 -7.62 -6.10
C VAL A 66 7.99 -6.67 -7.19
N GLU A 67 6.70 -6.39 -7.26
CA GLU A 67 6.14 -5.34 -8.09
C GLU A 67 5.38 -4.36 -7.20
N VAL A 68 5.50 -3.07 -7.49
CA VAL A 68 4.74 -2.02 -6.84
C VAL A 68 4.03 -1.22 -7.89
N LEU A 69 2.70 -1.19 -7.81
CA LEU A 69 1.81 -0.35 -8.61
C LEU A 69 1.50 0.93 -7.84
N VAL A 70 1.62 2.07 -8.49
CA VAL A 70 1.11 3.36 -8.00
C VAL A 70 0.21 3.97 -9.08
N SER A 71 -1.05 4.24 -8.75
CA SER A 71 -2.03 4.77 -9.71
C SER A 71 -3.01 5.73 -9.05
N PRO A 72 -3.48 6.78 -9.75
CA PRO A 72 -4.70 7.46 -9.36
C PRO A 72 -5.86 6.46 -9.28
N VAL A 73 -6.74 6.63 -8.30
CA VAL A 73 -7.92 5.80 -8.11
C VAL A 73 -9.13 6.71 -7.83
N THR A 74 -10.28 6.30 -8.32
CA THR A 74 -11.57 6.88 -7.92
C THR A 74 -12.14 5.98 -6.84
N PRO A 75 -12.27 6.45 -5.58
CA PRO A 75 -12.85 5.63 -4.53
C PRO A 75 -14.29 5.26 -4.89
N ARG A 76 -14.72 4.04 -4.56
CA ARG A 76 -16.11 3.60 -4.83
C ARG A 76 -17.14 4.38 -4.02
N TRP A 77 -16.73 4.83 -2.83
CA TRP A 77 -17.55 5.63 -1.94
C TRP A 77 -16.65 6.56 -1.12
N THR A 78 -17.11 7.78 -0.90
CA THR A 78 -16.52 8.71 0.06
C THR A 78 -17.66 9.45 0.77
N PRO A 79 -17.51 9.77 2.07
CA PRO A 79 -18.52 10.56 2.78
C PRO A 79 -18.59 12.00 2.26
N HIS A 80 -17.46 12.52 1.76
CA HIS A 80 -17.33 13.84 1.13
C HIS A 80 -16.48 13.74 -0.16
N PRO A 81 -16.65 14.67 -1.13
CA PRO A 81 -15.82 14.69 -2.33
C PRO A 81 -14.33 14.81 -2.01
N VAL A 82 -13.51 13.96 -2.65
CA VAL A 82 -12.05 14.04 -2.57
C VAL A 82 -11.49 14.88 -3.70
N THR A 83 -10.40 15.60 -3.44
CA THR A 83 -9.64 16.31 -4.47
C THR A 83 -8.84 15.33 -5.32
N ALA A 84 -8.19 14.36 -4.66
CA ALA A 84 -7.53 13.27 -5.35
C ALA A 84 -7.46 12.04 -4.45
N SER A 85 -7.33 10.88 -5.10
CA SER A 85 -7.03 9.62 -4.43
C SER A 85 -6.06 8.80 -5.27
N TRP A 86 -5.17 8.11 -4.59
CA TRP A 86 -4.13 7.28 -5.16
C TRP A 86 -4.11 5.93 -4.45
N GLY A 87 -3.84 4.88 -5.22
CA GLY A 87 -3.63 3.53 -4.74
C GLY A 87 -2.19 3.10 -4.90
N ILE A 88 -1.72 2.33 -3.93
CA ILE A 88 -0.43 1.64 -3.92
C ILE A 88 -0.71 0.16 -3.73
N VAL A 89 -0.16 -0.70 -4.58
CA VAL A 89 -0.25 -2.17 -4.38
C VAL A 89 1.13 -2.79 -4.47
N TRP A 90 1.57 -3.44 -3.39
CA TRP A 90 2.72 -4.32 -3.38
C TRP A 90 2.28 -5.73 -3.75
N ARG A 91 2.88 -6.30 -4.78
CA ARG A 91 2.79 -7.72 -5.12
C ARG A 91 4.13 -8.38 -4.88
N VAL A 92 4.13 -9.45 -4.11
CA VAL A 92 5.32 -10.27 -3.87
C VAL A 92 5.04 -11.66 -4.37
N THR A 93 5.85 -12.16 -5.29
CA THR A 93 5.77 -13.53 -5.79
C THR A 93 7.04 -14.28 -5.41
N ALA A 94 6.90 -15.29 -4.56
CA ALA A 94 8.01 -16.05 -4.01
C ALA A 94 8.56 -17.07 -5.02
N GLN A 95 9.85 -16.93 -5.38
CA GLN A 95 10.60 -17.89 -6.19
C GLN A 95 11.30 -18.95 -5.33
N ALA A 96 11.60 -18.60 -4.08
CA ALA A 96 12.05 -19.46 -2.99
C ALA A 96 11.32 -19.07 -1.70
N GLU A 97 11.64 -19.71 -0.58
CA GLU A 97 11.08 -19.31 0.72
C GLU A 97 11.55 -17.90 1.10
N VAL A 98 10.61 -17.08 1.57
CA VAL A 98 10.81 -15.71 2.05
C VAL A 98 10.48 -15.67 3.52
N SER A 99 11.40 -15.22 4.38
CA SER A 99 11.29 -15.35 5.84
C SER A 99 10.39 -14.32 6.53
N GLY A 100 9.99 -13.25 5.83
CA GLY A 100 9.12 -12.21 6.38
C GLY A 100 9.04 -11.01 5.45
N LEU A 101 7.94 -10.25 5.57
CA LEU A 101 7.65 -9.11 4.71
C LEU A 101 7.35 -7.90 5.58
N ARG A 102 7.97 -6.76 5.27
CA ARG A 102 7.61 -5.47 5.86
C ARG A 102 7.29 -4.51 4.73
N MET A 103 6.07 -4.00 4.68
CA MET A 103 5.66 -2.94 3.76
C MET A 103 5.36 -1.69 4.58
N SER A 104 5.66 -0.52 4.04
CA SER A 104 5.27 0.73 4.69
C SER A 104 5.01 1.83 3.69
N VAL A 105 4.15 2.76 4.08
CA VAL A 105 3.93 4.04 3.41
C VAL A 105 3.87 5.13 4.47
N GLY A 106 4.40 6.30 4.15
CA GLY A 106 4.42 7.43 5.07
C GLY A 106 5.32 8.55 4.60
N TYR A 107 5.58 9.48 5.52
CA TYR A 107 6.40 10.66 5.29
C TYR A 107 7.69 10.59 6.12
N ASP A 108 8.84 10.73 5.48
CA ASP A 108 10.10 10.88 6.23
C ASP A 108 10.11 12.22 7.00
N THR A 109 9.55 13.27 6.39
CA THR A 109 9.42 14.61 6.97
C THR A 109 8.06 15.21 6.64
N LEU A 110 7.49 15.94 7.59
CA LEU A 110 6.27 16.74 7.39
C LEU A 110 6.60 18.23 7.41
N PRO A 111 5.87 19.06 6.63
CA PRO A 111 5.96 20.52 6.72
C PRO A 111 5.65 21.03 8.13
N ALA A 112 6.18 22.21 8.47
CA ALA A 112 5.85 22.86 9.74
C ALA A 112 4.37 23.25 9.80
N GLY A 113 3.73 23.03 10.95
CA GLY A 113 2.31 23.35 11.16
C GLY A 113 1.34 22.26 10.72
N VAL A 114 1.83 21.16 10.16
CA VAL A 114 1.03 19.97 9.83
C VAL A 114 0.92 19.07 11.05
N THR A 115 -0.29 18.57 11.29
CA THR A 115 -0.59 17.58 12.33
C THR A 115 -0.78 16.20 11.73
N ILE A 116 -0.45 15.16 12.49
CA ILE A 116 -0.60 13.76 12.09
C ILE A 116 -1.07 12.92 13.28
N TRP A 117 -2.05 12.06 13.08
CA TRP A 117 -2.54 11.16 14.12
C TRP A 117 -3.11 9.86 13.54
N PRO A 118 -3.23 8.80 14.37
CA PRO A 118 -3.87 7.55 13.97
C PRO A 118 -5.31 7.72 13.51
N ALA A 119 -5.59 7.24 12.31
CA ALA A 119 -6.91 7.11 11.71
C ALA A 119 -7.28 5.63 11.65
N ALA A 120 -7.94 5.13 12.69
CA ALA A 120 -8.35 3.73 12.78
C ALA A 120 -9.88 3.61 12.65
N GLY A 121 -10.33 2.84 11.67
CA GLY A 121 -11.73 2.50 11.42
C GLY A 121 -11.98 0.99 11.51
N TYR A 122 -13.22 0.55 11.24
CA TYR A 122 -13.58 -0.87 11.16
C TYR A 122 -12.97 -1.52 9.90
N GLY A 123 -11.65 -1.76 9.93
CA GLY A 123 -10.90 -2.38 8.84
C GLY A 123 -9.70 -1.56 8.35
N LEU A 124 -9.64 -0.28 8.72
CA LEU A 124 -8.53 0.60 8.35
C LEU A 124 -7.47 0.64 9.44
N CYS A 125 -6.22 0.53 9.01
CA CYS A 125 -5.08 1.11 9.71
C CYS A 125 -4.55 2.28 8.89
N GLY A 126 -4.54 3.48 9.48
CA GLY A 126 -4.25 4.69 8.73
C GLY A 126 -3.75 5.82 9.59
N LEU A 127 -3.35 6.88 8.91
CA LEU A 127 -2.92 8.13 9.48
C LEU A 127 -3.66 9.25 8.78
N ASP A 128 -4.27 10.12 9.58
CA ASP A 128 -4.79 11.40 9.12
C ASP A 128 -3.69 12.43 9.29
N VAL A 129 -3.53 13.26 8.26
CA VAL A 129 -2.59 14.36 8.17
C VAL A 129 -3.36 15.57 7.75
N ASP A 130 -3.28 16.65 8.51
CA ASP A 130 -4.00 17.86 8.13
C ASP A 130 -3.25 19.14 8.49
N ASP A 131 -3.72 20.21 7.88
CA ASP A 131 -3.48 21.56 8.30
C ASP A 131 -4.83 22.31 8.36
N ARG A 132 -4.79 23.65 8.33
CA ARG A 132 -6.00 24.48 8.35
C ARG A 132 -6.85 24.40 7.06
N ASP A 133 -6.28 23.90 5.97
CA ASP A 133 -6.85 24.01 4.61
C ASP A 133 -7.15 22.62 4.01
N ILE A 134 -6.37 21.59 4.36
CA ILE A 134 -6.42 20.27 3.74
C ILE A 134 -6.42 19.17 4.80
N GLU A 135 -7.25 18.15 4.59
CA GLU A 135 -7.19 16.87 5.30
C GLU A 135 -6.77 15.78 4.32
N LEU A 136 -5.84 14.92 4.73
CA LEU A 136 -5.34 13.79 3.97
C LEU A 136 -5.34 12.55 4.86
N THR A 137 -5.90 11.45 4.38
CA THR A 137 -5.76 10.14 5.03
C THR A 137 -4.91 9.24 4.15
N PHE A 138 -4.03 8.46 4.77
CA PHE A 138 -3.39 7.33 4.10
C PHE A 138 -3.35 6.09 4.98
N GLY A 139 -3.46 4.92 4.37
CA GLY A 139 -3.55 3.67 5.11
C GLY A 139 -4.00 2.50 4.25
N GLY A 140 -4.34 1.39 4.89
CA GLY A 140 -4.79 0.16 4.23
C GLY A 140 -5.43 -0.79 5.23
N TRP A 141 -5.41 -2.09 4.95
CA TRP A 141 -6.04 -3.06 5.83
C TRP A 141 -5.37 -3.18 7.20
N ASN A 142 -6.16 -3.08 8.25
CA ASN A 142 -5.77 -3.52 9.58
C ASN A 142 -5.75 -5.06 9.68
N GLU A 143 -5.39 -5.56 10.85
CA GLU A 143 -5.25 -6.99 11.15
C GLU A 143 -6.54 -7.77 10.86
N ASN A 144 -7.72 -7.21 11.15
CA ASN A 144 -8.99 -7.89 10.92
C ASN A 144 -9.25 -8.12 9.43
N LEU A 145 -8.98 -7.13 8.57
CA LEU A 145 -9.15 -7.29 7.13
C LEU A 145 -8.03 -8.12 6.50
N LEU A 146 -6.80 -8.07 7.03
CA LEU A 146 -5.73 -8.98 6.61
C LEU A 146 -6.08 -10.44 6.92
N TYR A 147 -6.57 -10.72 8.12
CA TYR A 147 -7.07 -12.04 8.51
C TYR A 147 -8.19 -12.49 7.57
N HIS A 148 -9.22 -11.64 7.37
CA HIS A 148 -10.35 -11.96 6.49
C HIS A 148 -9.89 -12.27 5.05
N GLU A 149 -9.02 -11.46 4.46
CA GLU A 149 -8.52 -11.69 3.10
C GLU A 149 -7.62 -12.93 2.99
N ALA A 150 -6.86 -13.25 4.05
CA ALA A 150 -6.14 -14.51 4.14
C ALA A 150 -7.10 -15.71 4.19
N THR A 151 -8.16 -15.66 4.98
CA THR A 151 -9.19 -16.73 5.02
C THR A 151 -9.79 -16.97 3.64
N MET A 152 -10.06 -15.90 2.87
CA MET A 152 -10.57 -16.00 1.51
C MET A 152 -9.53 -16.59 0.54
N GLY A 153 -8.25 -16.28 0.74
CA GLY A 153 -7.13 -16.80 -0.06
C GLY A 153 -7.03 -16.19 -1.45
N ARG A 154 -7.60 -15.00 -1.65
CA ARG A 154 -7.63 -14.34 -2.97
C ARG A 154 -6.38 -13.51 -3.21
N LEU A 155 -6.02 -12.69 -2.22
CA LEU A 155 -4.93 -11.72 -2.30
C LEU A 155 -3.78 -12.10 -1.37
N LEU A 156 -4.05 -12.86 -0.31
CA LEU A 156 -3.06 -13.33 0.64
C LEU A 156 -3.05 -14.87 0.69
N PRO A 157 -1.93 -15.52 1.05
CA PRO A 157 -1.88 -16.97 1.24
C PRO A 157 -2.86 -17.43 2.33
N ARG A 158 -3.63 -18.50 2.07
CA ARG A 158 -4.61 -19.01 3.05
C ARG A 158 -4.03 -19.36 4.40
N ARG A 159 -2.82 -19.91 4.42
CA ARG A 159 -2.12 -20.25 5.67
C ARG A 159 -1.83 -19.04 6.55
N TRP A 160 -1.82 -17.83 6.00
CA TRP A 160 -1.66 -16.63 6.82
C TRP A 160 -2.86 -16.42 7.73
N ALA A 161 -4.05 -16.98 7.47
CA ALA A 161 -5.18 -16.84 8.38
C ALA A 161 -4.85 -17.40 9.78
N GLU A 162 -4.13 -18.52 9.85
CA GLU A 162 -3.68 -19.12 11.11
C GLU A 162 -2.55 -18.31 11.77
N LEU A 163 -1.71 -17.64 10.97
CA LEU A 163 -0.58 -16.84 11.46
C LEU A 163 -0.96 -15.43 11.87
N LEU A 164 -2.02 -14.90 11.27
CA LEU A 164 -2.65 -13.61 11.56
C LEU A 164 -3.82 -13.79 12.53
N GLU A 165 -4.02 -14.99 13.08
CA GLU A 165 -4.98 -15.21 14.14
C GLU A 165 -4.66 -14.24 15.28
N ARG A 166 -5.71 -13.63 15.82
CA ARG A 166 -5.65 -12.43 16.65
C ARG A 166 -4.95 -12.72 17.99
N ASP A 167 -3.63 -12.65 17.99
CA ASP A 167 -2.85 -12.45 19.21
C ASP A 167 -2.83 -10.94 19.51
N PRO A 168 -3.53 -10.46 20.55
CA PRO A 168 -3.57 -9.04 20.88
C PRO A 168 -2.19 -8.48 21.30
N ASP A 169 -1.22 -9.35 21.59
CA ASP A 169 0.11 -8.94 22.08
C ASP A 169 1.13 -8.77 20.94
N ILE A 170 0.83 -9.18 19.71
CA ILE A 170 1.74 -9.09 18.55
C ILE A 170 1.05 -8.36 17.39
N PRO A 171 1.17 -7.03 17.29
CA PRO A 171 0.54 -6.27 16.21
C PRO A 171 1.27 -6.51 14.89
N PHE A 172 0.53 -6.95 13.87
CA PHE A 172 1.02 -7.04 12.49
C PHE A 172 0.96 -5.70 11.76
N VAL A 173 0.20 -4.75 12.31
CA VAL A 173 0.20 -3.37 11.84
C VAL A 173 0.69 -2.45 12.95
N THR A 174 1.72 -1.67 12.63
CA THR A 174 2.29 -0.70 13.56
C THR A 174 2.41 0.67 12.92
N TYR A 175 2.63 1.68 13.77
CA TYR A 175 2.96 3.03 13.33
C TYR A 175 4.41 3.32 13.74
N SER A 176 5.15 4.03 12.88
CA SER A 176 6.49 4.50 13.26
C SER A 176 6.42 5.43 14.48
N SER A 177 7.57 5.66 15.13
CA SER A 177 7.67 6.73 16.13
C SER A 177 7.21 8.07 15.53
N GLY A 178 6.39 8.81 16.27
CA GLY A 178 5.75 10.04 15.78
C GLY A 178 4.68 9.83 14.71
N HIS A 179 4.19 8.60 14.52
CA HIS A 179 3.08 8.25 13.64
C HIS A 179 3.26 8.71 12.19
N ARG A 180 4.48 8.57 11.64
CA ARG A 180 4.79 9.06 10.28
C ARG A 180 4.58 8.04 9.18
N HIS A 181 4.65 6.75 9.53
CA HIS A 181 4.43 5.65 8.61
C HIS A 181 3.41 4.67 9.18
N VAL A 182 2.57 4.13 8.29
CA VAL A 182 1.84 2.88 8.51
C VAL A 182 2.73 1.74 8.05
N ILE A 183 2.83 0.70 8.88
CA ILE A 183 3.76 -0.41 8.67
C ILE A 183 3.00 -1.72 8.82
N TRP A 184 3.07 -2.56 7.78
CA TRP A 184 2.61 -3.93 7.80
C TRP A 184 3.80 -4.87 7.98
N GLU A 185 3.86 -5.56 9.09
CA GLU A 185 4.81 -6.64 9.37
C GLU A 185 4.07 -7.97 9.19
N LEU A 186 4.31 -8.63 8.06
CA LEU A 186 3.53 -9.78 7.60
C LEU A 186 4.37 -11.05 7.59
N PRO A 187 3.73 -12.23 7.70
CA PRO A 187 4.44 -13.48 7.62
C PRO A 187 5.24 -13.65 6.32
N GLY A 188 6.19 -14.57 6.34
CA GLY A 188 6.93 -14.96 5.15
C GLY A 188 6.05 -15.58 4.05
N LEU A 189 6.66 -15.93 2.91
CA LEU A 189 6.01 -16.66 1.80
C LEU A 189 6.75 -17.97 1.53
N LEU A 190 6.00 -19.04 1.27
CA LEU A 190 6.55 -20.29 0.73
C LEU A 190 6.79 -20.13 -0.77
N LYS A 191 7.68 -20.96 -1.32
CA LYS A 191 7.93 -20.98 -2.76
C LYS A 191 6.62 -21.16 -3.55
N GLY A 192 6.40 -20.28 -4.53
CA GLY A 192 5.21 -20.27 -5.37
C GLY A 192 4.02 -19.52 -4.78
N GLU A 193 4.07 -19.13 -3.50
CA GLU A 193 3.05 -18.25 -2.94
C GLU A 193 3.20 -16.82 -3.44
N ARG A 194 2.10 -16.08 -3.34
CA ARG A 194 2.03 -14.67 -3.63
C ARG A 194 1.17 -13.96 -2.59
N CYS A 195 1.53 -12.71 -2.31
CA CYS A 195 0.66 -11.78 -1.59
C CYS A 195 0.51 -10.47 -2.37
N ASP A 196 -0.69 -9.90 -2.31
CA ASP A 196 -1.01 -8.54 -2.74
C ASP A 196 -1.47 -7.76 -1.50
N VAL A 197 -0.70 -6.74 -1.12
CA VAL A 197 -1.02 -5.82 -0.02
C VAL A 197 -1.16 -4.43 -0.62
N HIS A 198 -2.07 -3.62 -0.12
CA HIS A 198 -2.31 -2.30 -0.68
C HIS A 198 -2.42 -1.23 0.40
N ALA A 199 -2.20 -0.01 -0.05
CA ALA A 199 -2.51 1.21 0.67
C ALA A 199 -3.22 2.18 -0.26
N ALA A 200 -3.94 3.13 0.30
CA ALA A 200 -4.53 4.25 -0.40
C ALA A 200 -4.14 5.55 0.28
N VAL A 201 -4.15 6.64 -0.50
CA VAL A 201 -3.89 8.00 -0.07
C VAL A 201 -4.99 8.85 -0.68
N SER A 202 -5.72 9.61 0.12
CA SER A 202 -6.79 10.49 -0.35
C SER A 202 -6.74 11.82 0.38
N TRP A 203 -7.04 12.92 -0.30
CA TRP A 203 -7.11 14.23 0.34
C TRP A 203 -8.25 15.09 -0.21
N ALA A 204 -8.71 16.00 0.63
CA ALA A 204 -9.77 16.95 0.35
C ALA A 204 -9.52 18.27 1.12
N PRO A 205 -10.23 19.35 0.77
CA PRO A 205 -10.27 20.54 1.63
C PRO A 205 -10.81 20.18 3.02
N GLN A 206 -10.34 20.88 4.05
CA GLN A 206 -10.79 20.64 5.42
C GLN A 206 -12.33 20.82 5.53
N PRO A 207 -13.05 19.88 6.16
CA PRO A 207 -14.50 19.96 6.28
C PRO A 207 -14.93 21.12 7.17
N THR A 208 -15.86 21.94 6.69
CA THR A 208 -16.35 23.14 7.42
C THR A 208 -17.06 22.82 8.74
N ASN A 209 -17.48 21.57 8.94
CA ASN A 209 -18.15 21.09 10.15
C ASN A 209 -17.23 20.29 11.09
N GLY A 210 -15.95 20.12 10.75
CA GLY A 210 -14.96 19.38 11.54
C GLY A 210 -15.18 17.86 11.63
N ALA A 211 -16.04 17.27 10.78
CA ALA A 211 -16.22 15.83 10.76
C ALA A 211 -15.08 15.16 9.97
N PRO A 212 -14.39 14.14 10.52
CA PRO A 212 -13.29 13.48 9.83
C PRO A 212 -13.76 12.78 8.56
N SER A 213 -12.91 12.78 7.56
CA SER A 213 -13.31 12.53 6.18
C SER A 213 -13.05 11.09 5.70
N HIS A 214 -12.28 10.29 6.46
CA HIS A 214 -12.02 8.84 6.31
C HIS A 214 -12.11 8.33 4.84
N HIS A 215 -11.36 8.98 3.96
CA HIS A 215 -11.55 8.85 2.52
C HIS A 215 -10.96 7.58 1.88
N VAL A 216 -10.21 6.80 2.65
CA VAL A 216 -9.45 5.63 2.14
C VAL A 216 -10.11 4.29 2.47
N ASP A 217 -11.14 4.27 3.33
CA ASP A 217 -11.81 3.03 3.80
C ASP A 217 -12.44 2.19 2.68
N SER A 218 -12.74 2.82 1.54
CA SER A 218 -13.44 2.20 0.41
C SER A 218 -12.56 2.00 -0.83
N VAL A 219 -11.23 2.00 -0.66
CA VAL A 219 -10.26 1.73 -1.73
C VAL A 219 -9.64 0.35 -1.50
N TYR A 220 -9.74 -0.55 -2.49
CA TYR A 220 -9.23 -1.91 -2.40
C TYR A 220 -8.18 -2.21 -3.48
N ALA A 221 -7.28 -3.16 -3.21
CA ALA A 221 -6.25 -3.60 -4.17
C ALA A 221 -6.80 -3.93 -5.56
N GLY A 222 -7.94 -4.65 -5.62
CA GLY A 222 -8.60 -5.00 -6.89
C GLY A 222 -9.02 -3.78 -7.69
N ASP A 223 -9.57 -2.75 -7.02
CA ASP A 223 -9.98 -1.50 -7.66
C ASP A 223 -8.80 -0.72 -8.22
N ILE A 224 -7.71 -0.67 -7.46
CA ILE A 224 -6.49 0.01 -7.88
C ILE A 224 -5.92 -0.65 -9.14
N ILE A 225 -5.85 -1.99 -9.15
CA ILE A 225 -5.34 -2.76 -10.29
C ILE A 225 -6.25 -2.59 -11.52
N GLU A 226 -7.57 -2.67 -11.33
CA GLU A 226 -8.54 -2.52 -12.43
C GLU A 226 -8.46 -1.11 -13.03
N GLN A 227 -8.45 -0.07 -12.19
CA GLN A 227 -8.47 1.32 -12.63
C GLN A 227 -7.15 1.80 -13.25
N ALA A 228 -6.02 1.15 -12.94
CA ALA A 228 -4.72 1.52 -13.50
C ALA A 228 -4.63 1.33 -15.04
N MET A 229 -5.51 0.51 -15.60
CA MET A 229 -5.56 0.20 -17.05
C MET A 229 -6.72 0.86 -17.80
N LEU A 230 -7.59 1.61 -17.11
CA LEU A 230 -8.69 2.37 -17.72
C LEU A 230 -8.19 3.68 -18.33
#